data_AF-A0A8T5NDC8-F1
#
_entry.id   AF-A0A8T5NDC8-F1
#
_cell.length_a   1.000
_cell.length_b   1.000
_cell.length_c   1.000
_cell.angle_alpha   90.00
_cell.angle_beta   90.00
_cell.angle_gamma   90.00
#
_symmetry.space_group_name_H-M   'P 1'
#
loop_
_entity.id
_entity.type
_entity.pdbx_description
1 polymer ?
#
loop_
_entity_poly.entity_id
_entity_poly.type
_entity_poly.pdbx_seq_one_letter_code
_entity_poly.pdbx_strand_id
1 'polypeptide(L)' 'MNTLDILIYICEKREELVVNGSNSQDALAEATNAIAKEYHICSTSITKPVEL' A
#
# COMPACT_ATOMS: atom_id res chain seq x y z
N MET A 1 8.24 12.47 -2.94
CA MET A 1 8.17 11.21 -2.19
C MET A 1 8.87 10.13 -3.00
N ASN A 2 9.78 9.37 -2.40
CA ASN A 2 10.50 8.31 -3.11
C ASN A 2 9.77 6.95 -2.94
N THR A 3 10.24 5.92 -3.64
CA THR A 3 9.64 4.59 -3.58
C THR A 3 9.67 3.97 -2.18
N LEU A 4 10.70 4.24 -1.38
CA LEU A 4 10.83 3.74 -0.01
C LEU A 4 9.75 4.34 0.90
N ASP A 5 9.49 5.64 0.79
CA ASP A 5 8.46 6.32 1.57
C ASP A 5 7.06 5.73 1.31
N ILE A 6 6.77 5.41 0.04
CA ILE A 6 5.50 4.75 -0.35
C ILE A 6 5.38 3.36 0.28
N LEU A 7 6.48 2.57 0.26
CA LEU A 7 6.48 1.24 0.85
C LEU A 7 6.32 1.28 2.37
N ILE A 8 6.97 2.23 3.05
CA ILE A 8 6.82 2.42 4.50
C ILE A 8 5.35 2.72 4.84
N TYR A 9 4.73 3.67 4.14
CA TYR A 9 3.32 3.99 4.36
C TYR A 9 2.40 2.76 4.19
N ILE A 10 2.62 1.99 3.11
CA ILE A 10 1.80 0.81 2.83
C ILE A 10 1.93 -0.21 3.97
N CYS A 11 3.15 -0.42 4.48
CA CYS A 11 3.40 -1.31 5.60
C CYS A 11 2.71 -0.82 6.88
N GLU A 12 2.89 0.45 7.25
CA GLU A 12 2.29 1.05 8.46
C GLU A 12 0.75 0.97 8.41
N LYS A 13 0.13 1.34 7.28
CA LYS A 13 -1.33 1.25 7.15
C LYS A 13 -1.84 -0.17 7.10
N ARG A 14 -1.11 -1.10 6.47
CA ARG A 14 -1.48 -2.51 6.48
C ARG A 14 -1.47 -3.06 7.91
N GLU A 15 -0.45 -2.75 8.70
CA GLU A 15 -0.36 -3.20 10.09
C GLU A 15 -1.50 -2.65 10.94
N GLU A 16 -1.83 -1.37 10.81
CA GLU A 16 -2.97 -0.75 11.49
C GLU A 16 -4.30 -1.47 11.17
N LEU A 17 -4.53 -1.76 9.88
CA LEU A 17 -5.74 -2.45 9.44
C LEU A 17 -5.79 -3.91 9.93
N VAL A 18 -4.66 -4.61 9.94
CA VAL A 18 -4.57 -5.99 10.44
C VAL A 18 -4.83 -6.03 11.95
N VAL A 19 -4.27 -5.08 12.71
CA VAL A 19 -4.55 -4.95 14.16
C VAL A 19 -6.04 -4.69 14.41
N ASN A 20 -6.70 -3.96 13.51
CA ASN A 20 -8.15 -3.71 13.55
C ASN A 20 -9.01 -4.87 13.04
N GLY A 21 -8.41 -6.02 12.71
CA GLY A 21 -9.12 -7.25 12.34
C GLY A 21 -9.31 -7.48 10.84
N SER A 22 -8.78 -6.61 9.98
CA SER A 22 -8.74 -6.88 8.54
C SER A 22 -7.80 -8.03 8.23
N ASN A 23 -8.15 -8.85 7.24
CA ASN A 23 -7.19 -9.84 6.76
C ASN A 23 -6.01 -9.15 6.04
N SER A 24 -4.87 -9.84 6.00
CA SER A 24 -3.63 -9.27 5.45
C SER A 24 -3.71 -8.84 3.98
N GLN A 25 -4.54 -9.49 3.16
CA GLN A 25 -4.66 -9.17 1.74
C GLN A 25 -5.53 -7.93 1.52
N ASP A 26 -6.67 -7.86 2.20
CA ASP A 26 -7.57 -6.71 2.15
C ASP A 26 -6.89 -5.47 2.72
N ALA A 27 -6.18 -5.62 3.85
CA ALA A 27 -5.38 -4.56 4.44
C ALA A 27 -4.31 -4.02 3.48
N LEU A 28 -3.64 -4.90 2.73
CA LEU A 28 -2.66 -4.50 1.73
C LEU A 28 -3.32 -3.75 0.55
N ALA A 29 -4.46 -4.24 0.07
CA ALA A 29 -5.20 -3.61 -1.03
C ALA A 29 -5.72 -2.22 -0.62
N GLU A 30 -6.23 -2.08 0.60
CA GLU A 30 -6.71 -0.81 1.14
C GLU A 30 -5.57 0.19 1.35
N ALA A 31 -4.45 -0.22 1.96
CA ALA A 31 -3.27 0.62 2.12
C ALA A 31 -2.70 1.09 0.76
N THR A 32 -2.64 0.19 -0.22
CA THR A 32 -2.22 0.52 -1.59
C THR A 32 -3.17 1.50 -2.28
N ASN A 33 -4.48 1.34 -2.08
CA ASN A 33 -5.47 2.26 -2.63
C ASN A 33 -5.46 3.63 -1.94
N ALA A 34 -5.20 3.68 -0.63
CA ALA A 34 -5.10 4.93 0.13
C ALA A 34 -3.96 5.80 -0.39
N ILE A 35 -2.75 5.23 -0.50
CA ILE A 35 -1.60 5.97 -1.03
C ILE A 35 -1.78 6.33 -2.52
N ALA A 36 -2.42 5.45 -3.30
CA ALA A 36 -2.72 5.73 -4.70
C ALA A 36 -3.62 6.96 -4.87
N LYS A 37 -4.65 7.08 -4.03
CA LYS A 37 -5.54 8.26 -4.00
C LYS A 37 -4.82 9.51 -3.52
N GLU A 38 -4.04 9.40 -2.44
CA GLU A 38 -3.35 10.53 -1.82
C GLU A 38 -2.33 11.19 -2.78
N TYR A 39 -1.62 10.37 -3.57
CA TYR A 39 -0.58 10.86 -4.49
C TYR A 39 -1.03 10.90 -5.95
N HIS A 40 -2.31 10.65 -6.25
CA HIS A 40 -2.83 10.55 -7.61
C HIS A 40 -2.02 9.61 -8.51
N ILE A 41 -1.47 8.54 -7.94
CA ILE A 41 -0.70 7.52 -8.65
C ILE A 41 -1.61 6.33 -8.99
N CYS A 42 -1.34 5.67 -10.12
CA CYS A 42 -2.09 4.47 -10.47
C CYS A 42 -1.69 3.33 -9.53
N SER A 43 -2.65 2.75 -8.80
CA SER A 43 -2.39 1.65 -7.85
C SER A 43 -1.69 0.46 -8.51
N THR A 44 -2.00 0.18 -9.78
CA THR A 44 -1.34 -0.86 -10.57
C THR A 44 0.15 -0.61 -10.80
N SER A 45 0.62 0.64 -10.70
CA SER A 45 2.03 1.00 -10.79
C SER A 45 2.80 0.70 -9.50
N ILE A 46 2.08 0.53 -8.38
CA ILE A 46 2.65 0.13 -7.08
C ILE A 46 2.78 -1.39 -7.00
N THR A 47 1.80 -2.12 -7.53
CA THR A 47 1.76 -3.59 -7.49
C THR A 47 2.46 -4.24 -8.67
N LYS A 48 3.06 -3.47 -9.59
CA LYS A 48 3.79 -4.04 -10.73
C LYS A 48 4.96 -4.86 -10.17
N PRO A 49 5.06 -6.16 -10.52
CA PRO A 49 6.26 -6.91 -10.21
C PRO A 49 7.45 -6.18 -10.81
N VAL A 50 8.49 -5.94 -10.01
CA VAL A 50 9.78 -5.55 -10.56
C VAL A 50 10.30 -6.79 -11.29
N GLU A 51 10.39 -6.73 -12.62
CA GLU A 51 11.20 -7.71 -13.36
C GLU A 51 12.65 -7.49 -12.92
N LEU A 52 13.15 -8.44 -12.12
CA LEU A 52 14.54 -8.49 -11.66
C LEU A 52 15.44 -9.16 -12.71
#